data_AF-A0AAD7HYP6-F1
#
_entry.id   AF-A0AAD7HYP6-F1
#
_cell.length_a   1.000
_cell.length_b   1.000
_cell.length_c   1.000
_cell.angle_alpha   90.00
_cell.angle_beta   90.00
_cell.angle_gamma   90.00
#
_symmetry.space_group_name_H-M   'P 1'
#
loop_
_entity.id
_entity.type
_entity.pdbx_description
1 polymer ?
#
loop_
_entity_poly.entity_id
_entity_poly.type
_entity_poly.pdbx_seq_one_letter_code
_entity_poly.pdbx_strand_id
1 'polypeptide(L)'
;MSRQFCHIVARRTSVEVLTMLEWWWQLAYWTLYIDTRYNILILMANWHLAMDGNEWTFVPHHELITGVYAWARAVVEKDPTGYNKNARIPISESYGTKTEFDYYVLPLNKDMEEVAIHRYPAPVDGVPFDRTAITPHFHPFVTVGPLTSHVHPHFHLFGGTETRRPSG
;
A
#
# COMPACT_ATOMS: atom_id res chain seq x y z
N MET A 1 -13.54 9.31 -17.94
CA MET A 1 -13.12 8.37 -16.88
C MET A 1 -12.74 9.17 -15.64
N SER A 2 -13.39 8.92 -14.50
CA SER A 2 -13.10 9.63 -13.24
C SER A 2 -11.94 8.99 -12.49
N ARG A 3 -11.08 9.84 -11.91
CA ARG A 3 -10.06 9.43 -10.94
C ARG A 3 -10.61 9.67 -9.54
N GLN A 4 -10.25 8.80 -8.60
CA GLN A 4 -10.69 8.85 -7.22
C GLN A 4 -9.49 8.68 -6.29
N PHE A 5 -9.54 9.39 -5.17
CA PHE A 5 -8.67 9.11 -4.04
C PHE A 5 -9.17 7.86 -3.34
N CYS A 6 -8.28 6.89 -3.20
CA CYS A 6 -8.55 5.64 -2.54
C CYS A 6 -7.66 5.53 -1.31
N HIS A 7 -8.28 5.37 -0.14
CA HIS A 7 -7.56 5.06 1.09
C HIS A 7 -7.18 3.58 1.12
N ILE A 8 -5.92 3.29 1.45
CA ILE A 8 -5.47 1.91 1.66
C ILE A 8 -6.00 1.40 2.98
N VAL A 9 -5.88 2.16 4.05
CA VAL A 9 -6.58 1.92 5.32
C VAL A 9 -7.81 2.80 5.36
N ALA A 10 -8.98 2.20 5.52
CA ALA A 10 -10.23 2.87 5.28
C ALA A 10 -10.44 4.09 6.20
N ARG A 11 -11.05 5.15 5.67
CA ARG A 11 -11.38 6.34 6.47
C ARG A 11 -12.34 6.05 7.64
N ARG A 12 -13.10 4.95 7.53
CA ARG A 12 -14.03 4.46 8.56
C ARG A 12 -13.37 3.60 9.64
N THR A 13 -12.07 3.33 9.56
CA THR A 13 -11.36 2.53 10.56
C THR A 13 -11.54 3.15 11.94
N SER A 14 -11.92 2.34 12.92
CA SER A 14 -12.36 2.84 14.23
C SER A 14 -11.20 3.45 15.02
N VAL A 15 -11.51 4.37 15.93
CA VAL A 15 -10.50 5.05 16.76
C VAL A 15 -9.69 4.05 17.60
N GLU A 16 -10.31 2.96 18.04
CA GLU A 16 -9.66 1.88 18.78
C GLU A 16 -8.62 1.17 17.91
N VAL A 17 -8.95 0.87 16.65
CA VAL A 17 -8.03 0.27 15.70
C VAL A 17 -6.90 1.25 15.36
N LEU A 18 -7.20 2.53 15.13
CA LEU A 18 -6.17 3.54 14.87
C LEU A 18 -5.21 3.71 16.05
N THR A 19 -5.75 3.74 17.27
CA THR A 19 -4.93 3.77 18.50
C THR A 19 -4.05 2.54 18.59
N MET A 20 -4.60 1.36 18.32
CA MET A 20 -3.82 0.12 18.27
C MET A 20 -2.70 0.22 17.23
N LEU A 21 -2.98 0.70 16.01
CA LEU A 21 -1.97 0.87 14.97
C LEU A 21 -0.86 1.84 15.38
N GLU A 22 -1.17 2.93 16.08
CA GLU A 22 -0.14 3.84 16.63
C GLU A 22 0.84 3.09 17.54
N TRP A 23 0.33 2.23 18.43
CA TRP A 23 1.16 1.43 19.32
C TRP A 23 1.99 0.40 18.56
N TRP A 24 1.37 -0.35 17.64
CA TRP A 24 2.07 -1.36 16.84
C TRP A 24 3.14 -0.74 15.95
N TRP A 25 2.88 0.44 15.37
CA TRP A 25 3.81 1.16 14.51
C TRP A 25 4.79 2.06 15.28
N GLN A 26 4.79 1.98 16.61
CA GLN A 26 5.69 2.74 17.50
C GLN A 26 5.60 4.26 17.30
N LEU A 27 4.41 4.75 16.96
CA LEU A 27 4.12 6.17 16.77
C LEU A 27 3.78 6.86 18.11
N ALA A 28 3.82 8.18 18.10
CA ALA A 28 3.30 8.97 19.21
C ALA A 28 1.77 8.85 19.27
N TYR A 29 1.21 8.94 20.48
CA TYR A 29 -0.25 8.87 20.67
C TYR A 29 -0.91 10.06 19.98
N TRP A 30 -2.03 9.83 19.27
CA TRP A 30 -2.74 10.83 18.46
C TRP A 30 -1.89 11.47 17.34
N THR A 31 -1.01 10.70 16.71
CA THR A 31 -0.22 11.17 15.56
C THR A 31 -0.49 10.41 14.27
N LEU A 32 -1.20 9.29 14.31
CA LEU A 32 -1.64 8.60 13.10
C LEU A 32 -2.82 9.33 12.47
N TYR A 33 -2.60 9.85 11.26
CA TYR A 33 -3.64 10.49 10.46
C TYR A 33 -3.90 9.69 9.18
N ILE A 34 -5.14 9.22 9.01
CA ILE A 34 -5.54 8.37 7.87
C ILE A 34 -5.71 9.16 6.57
N ASP A 35 -6.07 10.43 6.65
CA ASP A 35 -6.22 11.33 5.50
C ASP A 35 -4.83 11.91 5.07
N THR A 36 -3.77 11.11 5.19
CA THR A 36 -2.41 11.46 4.75
C THR A 36 -2.14 10.93 3.34
N ARG A 37 -1.28 11.63 2.59
CA ARG A 37 -0.84 11.15 1.27
C ARG A 37 -0.22 9.75 1.34
N TYR A 38 0.45 9.40 2.44
CA TYR A 38 1.07 8.10 2.63
C TYR A 38 0.09 6.93 2.75
N ASN A 39 -1.22 7.20 2.81
CA ASN A 39 -2.29 6.19 2.84
C ASN A 39 -3.23 6.29 1.62
N ILE A 40 -2.99 7.22 0.69
CA ILE A 40 -3.92 7.53 -0.41
C ILE A 40 -3.29 7.20 -1.76
N LEU A 41 -3.98 6.37 -2.54
CA LEU A 41 -3.71 6.15 -3.95
C LEU A 41 -4.67 6.96 -4.83
N ILE A 42 -4.24 7.25 -6.05
CA ILE A 42 -5.14 7.79 -7.08
C ILE A 42 -5.42 6.67 -8.07
N LEU A 43 -6.66 6.18 -8.07
CA LEU A 43 -7.11 5.10 -8.93
C LEU A 43 -8.22 5.57 -9.86
N MET A 44 -8.42 4.82 -10.93
CA MET A 44 -9.61 4.94 -11.75
C MET A 44 -10.80 4.39 -10.98
N ALA A 45 -12.00 4.94 -11.17
CA ALA A 45 -13.17 4.55 -10.39
C ALA A 45 -13.47 3.04 -10.42
N ASN A 46 -13.31 2.37 -11.57
CA ASN A 46 -13.47 0.92 -11.67
C ASN A 46 -12.41 0.14 -10.87
N TRP A 47 -11.15 0.58 -10.90
CA TRP A 47 -10.06 -0.02 -10.13
C TRP A 47 -10.25 0.19 -8.62
N HIS A 48 -10.77 1.35 -8.22
CA HIS A 48 -11.11 1.64 -6.83
C HIS A 48 -12.24 0.72 -6.33
N LEU A 49 -13.34 0.61 -7.09
CA LEU A 49 -14.45 -0.29 -6.76
C LEU A 49 -13.99 -1.75 -6.67
N ALA A 50 -13.16 -2.21 -7.61
CA ALA A 50 -12.60 -3.56 -7.59
C ALA A 50 -11.71 -3.82 -6.37
N MET A 51 -10.95 -2.81 -5.93
CA MET A 51 -10.15 -2.93 -4.70
C MET A 51 -11.04 -2.97 -3.45
N ASP A 52 -12.09 -2.16 -3.39
CA ASP A 52 -13.10 -2.19 -2.32
C ASP A 52 -13.89 -3.50 -2.30
N GLY A 53 -14.08 -4.15 -3.46
CA GLY A 53 -14.68 -5.47 -3.63
C GLY A 53 -13.75 -6.64 -3.29
N ASN A 54 -12.50 -6.36 -2.88
CA ASN A 54 -11.48 -7.37 -2.61
C ASN A 54 -11.16 -8.27 -3.83
N GLU A 55 -11.25 -7.71 -5.04
CA GLU A 55 -10.91 -8.40 -6.29
C GLU A 55 -9.39 -8.46 -6.49
N TRP A 56 -8.67 -7.45 -6.03
CA TRP A 56 -7.22 -7.36 -6.10
C TRP A 56 -6.64 -6.50 -4.96
N THR A 57 -5.33 -6.59 -4.74
CA THR A 57 -4.60 -5.73 -3.80
C THR A 57 -3.16 -5.49 -4.26
N PHE A 58 -2.46 -4.60 -3.55
CA PHE A 58 -1.03 -4.39 -3.70
C PHE A 58 -0.24 -5.15 -2.65
N VAL A 59 0.82 -5.82 -3.10
CA VAL A 59 1.80 -6.48 -2.24
C VAL A 59 3.12 -5.73 -2.35
N PRO A 60 3.70 -5.23 -1.24
CA PRO A 60 5.00 -4.58 -1.27
C PRO A 60 6.09 -5.52 -1.82
N HIS A 61 7.10 -4.96 -2.49
CA HIS A 61 8.28 -5.72 -2.90
C HIS A 61 8.91 -6.46 -1.71
N HIS A 62 9.48 -7.64 -1.97
CA HIS A 62 9.93 -8.57 -0.92
C HIS A 62 10.94 -7.93 0.07
N GLU A 63 11.81 -7.04 -0.41
CA GLU A 63 12.74 -6.30 0.44
C GLU A 63 12.04 -5.43 1.48
N LEU A 64 10.90 -4.81 1.14
CA LEU A 64 10.13 -3.98 2.07
C LEU A 64 9.48 -4.83 3.15
N ILE A 65 8.93 -5.99 2.77
CA ILE A 65 8.36 -6.96 3.71
C ILE A 65 9.44 -7.44 4.68
N THR A 66 10.62 -7.76 4.16
CA THR A 66 11.77 -8.21 4.94
C THR A 66 12.26 -7.13 5.90
N GLY A 67 12.34 -5.87 5.45
CA GLY A 67 12.71 -4.72 6.28
C GLY A 67 11.73 -4.47 7.42
N VAL A 68 10.41 -4.51 7.14
CA VAL A 68 9.37 -4.39 8.18
C VAL A 68 9.45 -5.54 9.17
N TYR A 69 9.69 -6.78 8.71
CA TYR A 69 9.84 -7.93 9.59
C TYR A 69 11.07 -7.81 10.51
N ALA A 70 12.22 -7.41 9.95
CA ALA A 70 13.44 -7.19 10.73
C ALA A 70 13.28 -6.06 11.76
N TRP A 71 12.60 -4.98 11.37
CA TRP A 71 12.23 -3.90 12.29
C TRP A 71 11.33 -4.40 13.43
N ALA A 72 10.28 -5.16 13.13
CA ALA A 72 9.36 -5.68 14.14
C ALA A 72 10.09 -6.57 15.17
N ARG A 73 11.04 -7.38 14.69
CA ARG A 73 11.94 -8.17 15.56
C ARG A 73 12.78 -7.29 16.47
N ALA A 74 13.40 -6.24 15.94
CA ALA A 74 14.22 -5.31 16.71
C ALA A 74 13.41 -4.55 17.78
N VAL A 75 12.16 -4.18 17.47
CA VAL A 75 11.25 -3.56 18.45
C VAL A 75 11.01 -4.50 19.63
N VAL A 76 10.68 -5.77 19.38
CA VAL A 76 10.44 -6.77 20.42
C VAL A 76 11.70 -7.05 21.24
N GLU A 77 12.87 -7.09 20.61
CA GLU A 77 14.14 -7.33 21.31
C GLU A 77 14.53 -6.15 22.21
N LYS A 78 14.27 -4.91 21.78
CA LYS A 78 14.58 -3.69 22.56
C LYS A 78 13.56 -3.41 23.66
N ASP A 79 12.29 -3.75 23.44
CA ASP A 79 11.23 -3.65 24.45
C ASP A 79 10.33 -4.90 24.44
N PRO A 80 10.76 -5.98 25.13
CA PRO A 80 9.99 -7.22 25.21
C PRO A 80 8.61 -7.05 25.87
N THR A 81 8.41 -5.97 26.62
CA THR A 81 7.15 -5.69 27.32
C THR A 81 6.17 -4.87 26.49
N GLY A 82 6.67 -4.11 25.50
CA GLY A 82 5.89 -3.20 24.66
C GLY A 82 5.44 -1.89 25.34
N TYR A 83 5.89 -1.62 26.57
CA TYR A 83 5.44 -0.46 27.37
C TYR A 83 6.49 0.65 27.53
N ASN A 84 7.72 0.46 27.03
CA ASN A 84 8.78 1.44 27.15
C ASN A 84 8.65 2.54 26.08
N LYS A 85 7.90 3.59 26.45
CA LYS A 85 7.66 4.77 25.60
C LYS A 85 8.95 5.47 25.14
N ASN A 86 10.06 5.32 25.87
CA ASN A 86 11.34 5.94 25.55
C ASN A 86 12.20 5.09 24.60
N ALA A 87 11.80 3.86 24.30
CA ALA A 87 12.51 2.94 23.43
C ALA A 87 11.94 2.87 22.00
N ARG A 88 10.90 3.66 21.69
CA ARG A 88 10.16 3.61 20.43
C ARG A 88 11.09 3.69 19.22
N ILE A 89 10.86 2.79 18.26
CA ILE A 89 11.49 2.77 16.95
C ILE A 89 10.36 2.88 15.93
N PRO A 90 10.01 4.07 15.43
CA PRO A 90 8.91 4.23 14.50
C PRO A 90 9.04 3.30 13.30
N ILE A 91 7.93 2.76 12.81
CA ILE A 91 7.92 1.86 11.64
C ILE A 91 8.56 2.49 10.40
N SER A 92 8.63 3.82 10.33
CA SER A 92 9.31 4.53 9.25
C SER A 92 10.80 4.22 9.14
N GLU A 93 11.43 3.83 10.24
CA GLU A 93 12.84 3.42 10.20
C GLU A 93 13.05 2.12 9.40
N SER A 94 12.01 1.28 9.26
CA SER A 94 12.08 0.02 8.50
C SER A 94 12.37 0.23 7.01
N TYR A 95 12.09 1.42 6.48
CA TYR A 95 12.34 1.77 5.08
C TYR A 95 13.32 2.93 4.90
N GLY A 96 13.98 3.39 5.98
CA GLY A 96 15.06 4.36 5.94
C GLY A 96 14.65 5.70 5.32
N THR A 97 15.42 6.18 4.34
CA THR A 97 15.18 7.46 3.64
C THR A 97 14.32 7.31 2.38
N LYS A 98 13.83 6.11 2.07
CA LYS A 98 12.99 5.87 0.88
C LYS A 98 11.66 6.60 1.02
N THR A 99 11.26 7.28 -0.05
CA THR A 99 9.99 8.03 -0.16
C THR A 99 9.03 7.41 -1.17
N GLU A 100 9.51 6.43 -1.94
CA GLU A 100 8.80 5.68 -2.96
C GLU A 100 9.11 4.19 -2.79
N PHE A 101 8.12 3.35 -3.12
CA PHE A 101 8.10 1.94 -2.83
C PHE A 101 7.49 1.18 -3.99
N ASP A 102 8.06 0.01 -4.28
CA ASP A 102 7.57 -0.85 -5.34
C ASP A 102 6.55 -1.85 -4.82
N TYR A 103 5.48 -2.02 -5.58
CA TYR A 103 4.38 -2.93 -5.29
C TYR A 103 4.05 -3.81 -6.49
N TYR A 104 3.58 -5.02 -6.23
CA TYR A 104 3.02 -5.91 -7.23
C TYR A 104 1.51 -5.98 -7.07
N VAL A 105 0.79 -6.09 -8.19
CA VAL A 105 -0.64 -6.36 -8.19
C VAL A 105 -0.84 -7.84 -7.91
N LEU A 106 -1.65 -8.15 -6.89
CA LEU A 106 -2.07 -9.49 -6.56
C LEU A 106 -3.58 -9.61 -6.85
N PRO A 107 -3.99 -10.43 -7.85
CA PRO A 107 -5.39 -10.78 -8.01
C PRO A 107 -5.83 -11.67 -6.83
N LEU A 108 -6.95 -11.33 -6.20
CA LEU A 108 -7.50 -12.04 -5.03
C LEU A 108 -8.69 -12.93 -5.40
N ASN A 109 -9.33 -12.69 -6.54
CA ASN A 109 -10.45 -13.49 -7.03
C ASN A 109 -10.39 -13.70 -8.56
N LYS A 110 -11.36 -14.47 -9.08
CA LYS A 110 -11.43 -14.85 -10.50
C LYS A 110 -11.90 -13.72 -11.43
N ASP A 111 -12.59 -12.71 -10.90
CA ASP A 111 -13.12 -11.61 -11.74
C ASP A 111 -11.96 -10.85 -12.43
N MET A 112 -10.78 -10.85 -11.80
CA MET A 112 -9.56 -10.30 -12.36
C MET A 112 -8.99 -11.07 -13.58
N GLU A 113 -9.47 -12.28 -13.89
CA GLU A 113 -9.04 -13.03 -15.09
C GLU A 113 -9.46 -12.35 -16.40
N GLU A 114 -10.57 -11.60 -16.37
CA GLU A 114 -11.10 -10.87 -17.53
C GLU A 114 -10.55 -9.44 -17.65
N VAL A 115 -9.76 -8.98 -16.67
CA VAL A 115 -9.25 -7.62 -16.59
C VAL A 115 -7.85 -7.52 -17.20
N ALA A 116 -7.63 -6.50 -18.04
CA ALA A 116 -6.32 -6.16 -18.58
C ALA A 116 -5.76 -4.87 -17.95
N ILE A 117 -4.54 -4.93 -17.44
CA ILE A 117 -3.76 -3.75 -17.02
C ILE A 117 -3.00 -3.21 -18.22
N HIS A 118 -3.26 -1.96 -18.57
CA HIS A 118 -2.59 -1.29 -19.68
C HIS A 118 -1.47 -0.40 -19.14
N ARG A 119 -0.22 -0.68 -19.51
CA ARG A 119 0.93 0.17 -19.16
C ARG A 119 1.38 0.97 -20.37
N TYR A 120 1.71 2.23 -20.12
CA TYR A 120 2.50 3.03 -21.04
C TYR A 120 3.99 2.82 -20.76
N PRO A 121 4.86 2.99 -21.78
CA PRO A 121 6.30 3.02 -21.57
C PRO A 121 6.66 4.13 -20.58
N ALA A 122 7.73 3.90 -19.83
CA ALA A 122 8.32 4.95 -19.02
C ALA A 122 8.70 6.14 -19.93
N PRO A 123 8.41 7.39 -19.53
CA PRO A 123 8.90 8.55 -20.25
C PRO A 123 10.42 8.48 -20.38
N VAL A 124 10.92 8.73 -21.59
CA VAL A 124 12.36 8.84 -21.87
C VAL A 124 12.65 10.29 -22.23
N ASP A 125 13.65 10.88 -21.59
CA ASP A 125 13.99 12.29 -21.80
C ASP A 125 14.30 12.57 -23.27
N GLY A 126 13.68 13.64 -23.80
CA GLY A 126 13.81 14.03 -25.20
C GLY A 126 13.00 13.20 -26.19
N VAL A 127 12.30 12.14 -25.76
CA VAL A 127 11.42 11.34 -26.61
C VAL A 127 9.96 11.75 -26.35
N PRO A 128 9.21 12.16 -27.39
CA PRO A 128 7.78 12.45 -27.25
C PRO A 128 7.02 11.23 -26.70
N PHE A 129 6.11 11.48 -25.77
CA PHE A 129 5.28 10.41 -25.19
C PHE A 129 4.32 9.84 -26.25
N ASP A 130 4.56 8.59 -26.63
CA ASP A 130 3.68 7.87 -27.55
C ASP A 130 2.48 7.28 -26.80
N ARG A 131 1.30 7.87 -27.04
CA ARG A 131 0.03 7.42 -26.46
C ARG A 131 -0.48 6.11 -27.06
N THR A 132 0.12 5.63 -28.15
CA THR A 132 -0.28 4.40 -28.84
C THR A 132 0.54 3.19 -28.42
N ALA A 133 1.70 3.40 -27.81
CA ALA A 133 2.57 2.35 -27.28
C ALA A 133 2.02 1.77 -25.96
N ILE A 134 0.81 1.24 -25.96
CA ILE A 134 0.20 0.64 -24.77
C ILE A 134 0.45 -0.87 -24.77
N THR A 135 1.04 -1.38 -23.69
CA THR A 135 1.22 -2.81 -23.49
C THR A 135 0.13 -3.34 -22.54
N PRO A 136 -0.73 -4.27 -23.00
CA PRO A 136 -1.67 -4.94 -22.12
C PRO A 136 -0.98 -6.06 -21.34
N HIS A 137 -1.36 -6.19 -20.08
CA HIS A 137 -0.91 -7.24 -19.17
C HIS A 137 -2.13 -7.93 -18.57
N PHE A 138 -2.11 -9.26 -18.59
CA PHE A 138 -3.24 -10.10 -18.21
C PHE A 138 -2.93 -10.90 -16.94
N HIS A 139 -3.98 -11.42 -16.30
CA HIS A 139 -3.88 -12.34 -15.18
C HIS A 139 -2.85 -13.47 -15.45
N PRO A 140 -1.99 -13.84 -14.47
CA PRO A 140 -1.93 -13.36 -13.08
C PRO A 140 -1.05 -12.10 -12.89
N PHE A 141 -0.91 -11.27 -13.94
CA PHE A 141 -0.22 -9.97 -13.93
C PHE A 141 1.29 -10.02 -13.67
N VAL A 142 1.92 -11.19 -13.83
CA VAL A 142 3.38 -11.37 -13.65
C VAL A 142 4.23 -10.47 -14.56
N THR A 143 3.71 -10.07 -15.71
CA THR A 143 4.42 -9.22 -16.67
C THR A 143 4.22 -7.73 -16.43
N VAL A 144 3.31 -7.32 -15.53
CA VAL A 144 3.09 -5.89 -15.22
C VAL A 144 4.38 -5.29 -14.67
N GLY A 145 5.15 -6.05 -13.89
CA GLY A 145 6.29 -5.53 -13.14
C GLY A 145 5.85 -4.68 -11.95
N PRO A 146 6.81 -4.11 -11.20
CA PRO A 146 6.48 -3.28 -10.04
C PRO A 146 5.78 -1.98 -10.46
N LEU A 147 4.89 -1.53 -9.59
CA LEU A 147 4.27 -0.21 -9.61
C LEU A 147 4.81 0.58 -8.42
N THR A 148 5.45 1.71 -8.73
CA THR A 148 6.05 2.58 -7.72
C THR A 148 5.00 3.53 -7.15
N SER A 149 4.94 3.64 -5.83
CA SER A 149 4.01 4.52 -5.11
C SER A 149 4.66 5.13 -3.87
N HIS A 150 4.14 6.28 -3.44
CA HIS A 150 4.55 6.97 -2.22
C HIS A 150 3.80 6.50 -0.96
N VAL A 151 2.80 5.63 -1.12
CA VAL A 151 2.06 5.06 0.02
C VAL A 151 3.03 4.25 0.86
N HIS A 152 2.98 4.37 2.19
CA HIS A 152 3.92 3.63 3.03
C HIS A 152 3.57 2.14 3.10
N PRO A 153 4.56 1.23 3.14
CA PRO A 153 4.32 -0.22 3.11
C PRO A 153 3.41 -0.74 4.23
N HIS A 154 3.48 -0.16 5.42
CA HIS A 154 2.67 -0.61 6.57
C HIS A 154 1.17 -0.38 6.38
N PHE A 155 0.76 0.64 5.62
CA PHE A 155 -0.65 0.81 5.26
C PHE A 155 -1.11 -0.33 4.35
N HIS A 156 -0.31 -0.75 3.36
CA HIS A 156 -0.65 -1.88 2.50
C HIS A 156 -0.71 -3.21 3.26
N LEU A 157 0.25 -3.44 4.16
CA LEU A 157 0.29 -4.65 4.97
C LEU A 157 -0.94 -4.78 5.89
N PHE A 158 -1.44 -3.67 6.44
CA PHE A 158 -2.65 -3.68 7.25
C PHE A 158 -3.93 -3.64 6.39
N GLY A 159 -4.03 -2.68 5.47
CA GLY A 159 -5.23 -2.45 4.63
C GLY A 159 -5.53 -3.58 3.64
N GLY A 160 -4.56 -4.45 3.34
CA GLY A 160 -4.79 -5.70 2.62
C GLY A 160 -5.48 -6.79 3.47
N THR A 161 -5.56 -6.62 4.78
CA THR A 161 -6.21 -7.56 5.72
C THR A 161 -7.58 -7.07 6.22
N GLU A 162 -7.94 -5.81 5.97
CA GLU A 162 -9.27 -5.30 6.30
C GLU A 162 -10.31 -5.91 5.34
N THR A 163 -11.39 -6.46 5.90
CA THR A 163 -12.56 -6.83 5.11
C THR A 163 -13.24 -5.55 4.61
N ARG A 164 -12.98 -5.20 3.36
CA ARG A 164 -13.61 -4.05 2.73
C ARG A 164 -15.05 -4.42 2.38
N ARG A 165 -16.01 -3.79 3.07
CA ARG A 165 -17.38 -3.69 2.55
C ARG A 165 -17.41 -2.59 1.50
N PRO A 166 -18.11 -2.78 0.36
CA PRO A 166 -18.23 -1.76 -0.67
C PRO A 166 -18.72 -0.45 -0.04
N SER A 167 -18.05 0.65 -0.41
CA SER A 167 -18.51 1.99 -0.09
C SER A 167 -19.83 2.22 -0.85
N GLY A 168 -20.92 2.42 -0.10
CA GLY A 168 -22.24 2.77 -0.64
C GLY A 168 -22.35 4.26 -0.97
#